data_AF-A0A9P0K3C6-F1
#
_entry.id   AF-A0A9P0K3C6-F1
#
_cell.length_a   1.000
_cell.length_b   1.000
_cell.length_c   1.000
_cell.angle_alpha   90.00
_cell.angle_beta   90.00
_cell.angle_gamma   90.00
#
_symmetry.space_group_name_H-M   'P 1'
#
loop_
_entity.id
_entity.type
_entity.pdbx_description
1 polymer ?
#
loop_
_entity_poly.entity_id
_entity_poly.type
_entity_poly.pdbx_seq_one_letter_code
_entity_poly.pdbx_strand_id
1 'polypeptide(L)'
;MTYVLEKMDLSCINKMKINDPRFKQWAQSILEAEESDFSGNDDSHNDPDYVSEHESDSEIEWEPETVALETTLDVSDTTSQNAARSNEHQEIPTSTPRTYYGKNRYKWTADAPPSNVRTRSHNIISHLPGVIGPAKSLGKLCLEKSAWECLITSDILDEIVLRSNEKLARIRTKYADGNRTDLRDLDVIELKAFIGFLFYSAIFKSNNEDLNSIFATDGTGREVFRRTMSIKRFQVLLTALRFDDQITREDRKKTDKLAPISSIFNKFTENSKKNFSIGQYACIDEMLIGFRGRCVFRMYMPQKPRKYGLKIMALTDARTHYFLDGYVYTGAGSDGQILSEEERKFNKPTQSVLRLVRSIEGTNRNVTADNWFTSLEVITELQKRGLTYVGTVKKIRERYLLLVCQTKVDLRTLPYLHLAIELH
;
A
#
# COMPACT_ATOMS: atom_id res chain seq x y z
N MET A 1 -33.71 17.82 -18.04
CA MET A 1 -34.03 17.70 -19.48
C MET A 1 -32.72 17.81 -20.24
N THR A 2 -32.18 16.67 -20.65
CA THR A 2 -31.50 16.51 -21.95
C THR A 2 -30.29 17.40 -22.29
N TYR A 3 -29.27 17.48 -21.44
CA TYR A 3 -27.96 18.05 -21.82
C TYR A 3 -26.94 17.35 -20.91
N VAL A 4 -26.45 16.13 -21.21
CA VAL A 4 -25.16 15.86 -21.86
C VAL A 4 -25.18 14.54 -22.67
N LEU A 5 -26.34 13.90 -22.84
CA LEU A 5 -26.49 12.69 -23.67
C LEU A 5 -26.65 12.97 -25.19
N GLU A 6 -26.46 14.22 -25.64
CA GLU A 6 -26.83 14.66 -27.00
C GLU A 6 -25.65 15.09 -27.89
N LYS A 7 -24.42 14.61 -27.64
CA LYS A 7 -23.29 14.71 -28.59
C LYS A 7 -22.58 13.40 -28.91
N MET A 8 -23.33 12.31 -28.93
CA MET A 8 -23.08 11.27 -29.93
C MET A 8 -24.40 11.03 -30.63
N ASP A 9 -24.54 11.61 -31.83
CA ASP A 9 -25.57 11.25 -32.80
C ASP A 9 -25.43 9.76 -33.13
N LEU A 10 -26.09 8.91 -32.34
CA LEU A 10 -26.16 7.45 -32.56
C LEU A 10 -27.14 7.12 -33.71
N SER A 11 -27.82 8.12 -34.30
CA SER A 11 -28.76 7.91 -35.41
C SER A 11 -28.07 7.76 -36.77
N CYS A 12 -26.74 7.93 -36.81
CA CYS A 12 -25.90 7.77 -38.01
C CYS A 12 -24.76 6.74 -37.85
N ILE A 13 -24.87 5.72 -36.97
CA ILE A 13 -23.78 4.76 -36.77
C ILE A 13 -23.80 3.67 -37.83
N ASN A 14 -22.96 3.85 -38.85
CA ASN A 14 -22.45 2.73 -39.63
C ASN A 14 -21.79 1.72 -38.68
N LYS A 15 -22.53 0.67 -38.33
CA LYS A 15 -22.04 -0.43 -37.51
C LYS A 15 -20.73 -0.98 -38.08
N MET A 16 -19.78 -1.31 -37.22
CA MET A 16 -18.48 -1.82 -37.65
C MET A 16 -18.62 -3.18 -38.36
N LYS A 17 -17.82 -3.38 -39.43
CA LYS A 17 -17.82 -4.62 -40.24
C LYS A 17 -16.89 -5.68 -39.65
N ILE A 18 -16.97 -6.90 -40.16
CA ILE A 18 -16.08 -8.01 -39.77
C ILE A 18 -14.64 -7.67 -40.21
N ASN A 19 -13.67 -7.88 -39.32
CA ASN A 19 -12.24 -7.54 -39.50
C ASN A 19 -11.96 -6.04 -39.77
N ASP A 20 -12.82 -5.15 -39.27
CA ASP A 20 -12.64 -3.71 -39.44
C ASP A 20 -11.26 -3.25 -38.91
N PRO A 21 -10.39 -2.64 -39.73
CA PRO A 21 -9.13 -2.06 -39.28
C PRO A 21 -9.33 -1.01 -38.18
N ARG A 22 -10.51 -0.37 -38.14
CA ARG A 22 -10.92 0.54 -37.08
C ARG A 22 -11.09 -0.15 -35.73
N PHE A 23 -11.17 -1.49 -35.64
CA PHE A 23 -11.25 -2.20 -34.36
C PHE A 23 -10.04 -1.90 -33.48
N LYS A 24 -8.82 -1.95 -34.04
CA LYS A 24 -7.61 -1.65 -33.27
C LYS A 24 -7.60 -0.19 -32.82
N GLN A 25 -7.93 0.73 -33.73
CA GLN A 25 -8.05 2.15 -33.41
C GLN A 25 -9.15 2.42 -32.38
N TRP A 26 -10.25 1.68 -32.43
CA TRP A 26 -11.37 1.79 -31.51
C TRP A 26 -11.04 1.20 -30.14
N ALA A 27 -10.42 0.02 -30.07
CA ALA A 27 -9.97 -0.57 -28.82
C ALA A 27 -8.96 0.38 -28.14
N GLN A 28 -8.04 0.93 -28.92
CA GLN A 28 -7.11 1.97 -28.49
C GLN A 28 -7.86 3.23 -28.03
N SER A 29 -8.84 3.71 -28.81
CA SER A 29 -9.61 4.91 -28.44
C SER A 29 -10.52 4.70 -27.23
N ILE A 30 -10.98 3.47 -26.96
CA ILE A 30 -11.75 3.17 -25.74
C ILE A 30 -10.82 3.16 -24.53
N LEU A 31 -9.62 2.57 -24.67
CA LEU A 31 -8.60 2.67 -23.63
C LEU A 31 -8.28 4.14 -23.33
N GLU A 32 -8.22 5.00 -24.36
CA GLU A 32 -7.99 6.45 -24.23
C GLU A 32 -9.23 7.24 -23.78
N ALA A 33 -10.45 6.83 -24.15
CA ALA A 33 -11.69 7.51 -23.78
C ALA A 33 -12.14 7.16 -22.36
N GLU A 34 -11.92 5.95 -21.88
CA GLU A 34 -12.24 5.57 -20.49
C GLU A 34 -11.29 6.17 -19.46
N GLU A 35 -10.18 6.75 -19.91
CA GLU A 35 -9.41 7.71 -19.11
C GLU A 35 -10.21 8.97 -18.76
N SER A 36 -11.30 9.31 -19.48
CA SER A 36 -12.19 10.43 -19.11
C SER A 36 -13.24 10.06 -18.07
N ASP A 37 -13.50 8.78 -17.79
CA ASP A 37 -14.44 8.43 -16.71
C ASP A 37 -13.85 8.75 -15.32
N PHE A 38 -12.54 9.01 -15.23
CA PHE A 38 -11.90 9.57 -14.05
C PHE A 38 -11.75 11.08 -14.10
N SER A 39 -12.07 11.77 -15.21
CA SER A 39 -12.00 13.24 -15.24
C SER A 39 -13.22 13.83 -14.53
N GLY A 40 -12.99 14.54 -13.43
CA GLY A 40 -13.88 15.65 -13.09
C GLY A 40 -13.83 16.66 -14.25
N ASN A 41 -14.95 17.36 -14.51
CA ASN A 41 -14.93 18.54 -15.36
C ASN A 41 -13.96 19.57 -14.77
N ASP A 42 -12.73 19.58 -15.24
CA ASP A 42 -11.84 20.71 -15.14
C ASP A 42 -10.98 20.75 -16.40
N ASP A 43 -11.50 21.47 -17.39
CA ASP A 43 -10.78 21.87 -18.60
C ASP A 43 -9.68 22.87 -18.18
N SER A 44 -8.59 22.37 -17.61
CA SER A 44 -7.35 23.12 -17.57
C SER A 44 -6.18 22.22 -17.97
N HIS A 45 -5.42 22.69 -18.95
CA HIS A 45 -4.13 22.17 -19.36
C HIS A 45 -3.04 22.32 -18.26
N ASN A 46 -3.45 22.32 -16.99
CA ASN A 46 -2.62 22.33 -15.79
C ASN A 46 -3.20 21.25 -14.84
N ASP A 47 -2.94 19.97 -15.13
CA ASP A 47 -3.08 18.91 -14.13
C ASP A 47 -1.99 19.15 -13.09
N PRO A 48 -2.27 19.62 -11.86
CA PRO A 48 -1.26 19.65 -10.83
C PRO A 48 -1.14 18.20 -10.38
N ASP A 49 -0.24 17.45 -11.02
CA ASP A 49 0.17 16.15 -10.49
C ASP A 49 0.40 16.33 -8.98
N TYR A 50 -0.42 15.64 -8.18
CA TYR A 50 -0.32 15.78 -6.73
C TYR A 50 1.02 15.19 -6.31
N VAL A 51 1.97 16.09 -6.07
CA VAL A 51 3.23 15.74 -5.45
C VAL A 51 2.87 15.18 -4.10
N SER A 52 3.32 13.96 -3.85
CA SER A 52 3.13 13.33 -2.56
C SER A 52 3.59 14.28 -1.45
N GLU A 53 2.67 14.82 -0.65
CA GLU A 53 2.99 15.55 0.60
C GLU A 53 3.85 14.68 1.55
N HIS A 54 3.86 13.36 1.30
CA HIS A 54 4.69 12.39 1.99
C HIS A 54 6.18 12.42 1.57
N GLU A 55 6.52 13.11 0.47
CA GLU A 55 7.91 13.31 0.00
C GLU A 55 8.33 14.78 0.00
N SER A 56 7.44 15.73 0.29
CA SER A 56 7.79 17.16 0.32
C SER A 56 8.54 17.51 1.60
N ASP A 57 9.83 17.80 1.46
CA ASP A 57 10.73 18.40 2.44
C ASP A 57 10.37 19.85 2.82
N SER A 58 9.10 20.27 2.68
CA SER A 58 8.66 21.61 3.01
C SER A 58 8.47 21.77 4.51
N GLU A 59 9.34 22.59 5.10
CA GLU A 59 9.32 23.06 6.46
C GLU A 59 7.92 23.54 6.87
N ILE A 60 7.30 22.87 7.84
CA ILE A 60 6.17 23.44 8.57
C ILE A 60 6.78 24.44 9.56
N GLU A 61 6.80 25.72 9.18
CA GLU A 61 7.05 26.83 10.10
C GLU A 61 5.95 26.85 11.15
N TRP A 62 6.33 26.59 12.40
CA TRP A 62 5.49 26.85 13.56
C TRP A 62 6.18 27.98 14.32
N GLU A 63 5.60 29.19 14.27
CA GLU A 63 6.04 30.30 15.12
C GLU A 63 5.70 29.98 16.58
N PRO A 64 6.67 29.91 17.50
CA PRO A 64 6.37 29.77 18.91
C PRO A 64 6.03 31.15 19.49
N GLU A 65 4.84 31.29 20.05
CA GLU A 65 4.53 32.38 20.98
C GLU A 65 5.57 32.39 22.11
N THR A 66 6.26 33.52 22.22
CA THR A 66 7.30 33.79 23.20
C THR A 66 6.67 33.98 24.58
N VAL A 67 6.89 33.03 25.48
CA VAL A 67 6.77 33.28 26.92
C VAL A 67 8.17 33.32 27.49
N ALA A 68 8.67 34.53 27.69
CA ALA A 68 9.95 34.80 28.31
C ALA A 68 9.95 34.31 29.77
N LEU A 69 10.90 33.44 30.11
CA LEU A 69 11.41 33.36 31.47
C LEU A 69 12.93 33.41 31.40
N GLU A 70 13.45 34.58 31.75
CA GLU A 70 14.86 34.80 32.06
C GLU A 70 15.26 33.90 33.23
N THR A 71 16.32 33.12 33.07
CA THR A 71 17.20 32.81 34.19
C THR A 71 18.62 32.71 33.67
N THR A 72 19.34 33.80 33.89
CA THR A 72 20.78 33.96 33.72
C THR A 72 21.53 33.05 34.70
N LEU A 73 22.40 32.17 34.20
CA LEU A 73 23.55 31.68 34.96
C LEU A 73 24.71 31.43 33.99
N ASP A 74 25.61 32.41 33.94
CA ASP A 74 27.02 32.25 33.60
C ASP A 74 27.68 31.22 34.55
N VAL A 75 28.74 30.54 34.07
CA VAL A 75 30.09 30.53 34.69
C VAL A 75 30.98 29.50 33.96
N SER A 76 31.89 30.09 33.17
CA SER A 76 33.30 29.79 32.86
C SER A 76 33.84 28.35 32.67
N ASP A 77 34.41 28.18 31.49
CA ASP A 77 35.54 27.30 31.13
C ASP A 77 36.77 27.53 32.04
N THR A 78 37.45 26.45 32.42
CA THR A 78 38.90 26.49 32.68
C THR A 78 39.54 25.11 32.46
N THR A 79 40.42 25.06 31.48
CA THR A 79 41.34 23.97 31.13
C THR A 79 42.62 24.08 31.96
N SER A 80 43.15 22.97 32.52
CA SER A 80 44.61 22.71 32.64
C SER A 80 44.96 21.29 33.17
N GLN A 81 45.55 20.50 32.26
CA GLN A 81 46.76 19.64 32.33
C GLN A 81 47.22 18.85 33.59
N ASN A 82 47.37 17.53 33.37
CA ASN A 82 48.45 16.57 33.75
C ASN A 82 49.08 16.53 35.16
N ALA A 83 49.01 15.37 35.85
CA ALA A 83 50.10 14.36 35.90
C ALA A 83 49.90 13.24 36.97
N ALA A 84 50.17 12.00 36.55
CA ALA A 84 50.81 10.87 37.24
C ALA A 84 50.25 10.17 38.52
N ARG A 85 49.88 8.89 38.30
CA ARG A 85 50.12 7.65 39.09
C ARG A 85 49.86 7.60 40.61
N SER A 86 48.89 6.76 41.00
CA SER A 86 49.12 5.62 41.92
C SER A 86 48.00 4.58 41.78
N ASN A 87 48.42 3.31 41.66
CA ASN A 87 47.56 2.13 41.75
C ASN A 87 47.35 1.82 43.23
N GLU A 88 46.14 2.00 43.75
CA GLU A 88 45.72 1.33 44.98
C GLU A 88 44.32 0.75 44.77
N HIS A 89 44.22 -0.54 45.09
CA HIS A 89 43.01 -1.33 44.99
C HIS A 89 41.92 -0.75 45.90
N GLN A 90 40.89 -0.14 45.30
CA GLN A 90 39.60 0.05 45.95
C GLN A 90 38.53 -0.68 45.15
N GLU A 91 37.84 -1.57 45.86
CA GLU A 91 36.69 -2.34 45.40
C GLU A 91 35.69 -1.42 44.68
N ILE A 92 35.44 -1.70 43.40
CA ILE A 92 34.45 -0.98 42.61
C ILE A 92 33.06 -1.38 43.14
N PRO A 93 32.25 -0.44 43.64
CA PRO A 93 30.86 -0.72 43.96
C PRO A 93 30.14 -1.15 42.68
N THR A 94 29.41 -2.26 42.75
CA THR A 94 28.48 -2.75 41.72
C THR A 94 27.82 -1.58 40.98
N SER A 95 28.07 -1.51 39.67
CA SER A 95 27.70 -0.39 38.82
C SER A 95 26.25 0.01 39.06
N THR A 96 26.05 1.23 39.54
CA THR A 96 24.75 1.89 39.47
C THR A 96 24.30 1.87 38.01
N PRO A 97 23.07 1.40 37.70
CA PRO A 97 22.61 1.34 36.32
C PRO A 97 22.70 2.75 35.73
N ARG A 98 23.20 2.86 34.50
CA ARG A 98 23.35 4.15 33.80
C ARG A 98 21.95 4.68 33.46
N THR A 99 21.34 5.35 34.43
CA THR A 99 19.99 5.87 34.33
C THR A 99 20.01 7.34 34.01
N TYR A 100 19.30 7.73 32.95
CA TYR A 100 19.18 9.11 32.48
C TYR A 100 17.73 9.56 32.62
N TYR A 101 17.51 10.81 33.00
CA TYR A 101 16.17 11.39 33.09
C TYR A 101 15.97 12.40 31.97
N GLY A 102 14.93 12.19 31.16
CA GLY A 102 14.52 13.19 30.18
C GLY A 102 13.81 14.38 30.86
N LYS A 103 13.71 15.52 30.18
CA LYS A 103 12.93 16.72 30.59
C LYS A 103 11.49 16.38 31.03
N ASN A 104 10.92 15.30 30.48
CA ASN A 104 9.59 14.79 30.81
C ASN A 104 9.57 13.81 32.00
N ARG A 105 10.66 13.72 32.78
CA ARG A 105 10.87 12.80 33.92
C ARG A 105 10.83 11.30 33.60
N TYR A 106 10.79 10.92 32.32
CA TYR A 106 11.00 9.52 31.92
C TYR A 106 12.41 9.05 32.29
N LYS A 107 12.47 7.90 32.96
CA LYS A 107 13.71 7.23 33.36
C LYS A 107 14.16 6.27 32.26
N TRP A 108 15.30 6.56 31.67
CA TRP A 108 15.97 5.76 30.65
C TRP A 108 17.12 4.98 31.28
N THR A 109 17.45 3.80 30.76
CA THR A 109 18.58 2.99 31.23
C THR A 109 19.36 2.52 30.02
N ALA A 110 20.69 2.71 30.02
CA ALA A 110 21.57 2.23 28.94
C ALA A 110 21.87 0.72 29.03
N ASP A 111 21.59 0.13 30.19
CA ASP A 111 21.76 -1.29 30.44
C ASP A 111 20.59 -2.08 29.84
N ALA A 112 20.91 -3.17 29.14
CA ALA A 112 19.90 -4.09 28.63
C ALA A 112 19.06 -4.65 29.80
N PRO A 113 17.75 -4.88 29.62
CA PRO A 113 16.92 -5.50 30.65
C PRO A 113 17.51 -6.86 31.04
N PRO A 114 17.55 -7.21 32.35
CA PRO A 114 18.05 -8.51 32.78
C PRO A 114 17.28 -9.66 32.12
N SER A 115 18.00 -10.60 31.51
CA SER A 115 17.45 -11.71 30.71
C SER A 115 16.76 -12.80 31.54
N ASN A 116 17.08 -12.91 32.82
CA ASN A 116 16.52 -13.90 33.75
C ASN A 116 15.23 -13.43 34.44
N VAL A 117 14.43 -12.61 33.76
CA VAL A 117 13.16 -12.11 34.28
C VAL A 117 12.02 -12.62 33.42
N ARG A 118 10.90 -12.99 34.05
CA ARG A 118 9.66 -13.37 33.35
C ARG A 118 9.34 -12.31 32.30
N THR A 119 9.12 -12.75 31.06
CA THR A 119 8.69 -11.88 29.96
C THR A 119 7.48 -11.06 30.41
N ARG A 120 7.60 -9.73 30.32
CA ARG A 120 6.52 -8.82 30.68
C ARG A 120 5.28 -9.15 29.85
N SER A 121 4.09 -9.02 30.43
CA SER A 121 2.83 -9.39 29.75
C SER A 121 2.66 -8.72 28.39
N HIS A 122 3.07 -7.46 28.25
CA HIS A 122 3.04 -6.70 26.99
C HIS A 122 4.05 -7.18 25.93
N ASN A 123 5.01 -8.03 26.29
CA ASN A 123 5.95 -8.67 25.36
C ASN A 123 5.52 -10.10 24.99
N ILE A 124 4.40 -10.59 25.53
CA ILE A 124 3.88 -11.91 25.20
C ILE A 124 2.96 -11.78 23.98
N ILE A 125 3.37 -12.42 22.90
CA ILE A 125 2.59 -12.50 21.66
C ILE A 125 1.80 -13.81 21.71
N SER A 126 0.50 -13.67 21.97
CA SER A 126 -0.45 -14.79 22.05
C SER A 126 -0.86 -15.33 20.67
N HIS A 127 -0.75 -14.52 19.62
CA HIS A 127 -1.20 -14.86 18.27
C HIS A 127 -0.02 -15.37 17.43
N LEU A 128 0.06 -16.70 17.27
CA LEU A 128 1.09 -17.34 16.48
C LEU A 128 0.90 -17.09 14.98
N PRO A 129 1.99 -16.85 14.23
CA PRO A 129 1.92 -16.71 12.79
C PRO A 129 1.48 -18.01 12.13
N GLY A 130 0.64 -17.89 11.11
CA GLY A 130 0.25 -19.04 10.30
C GLY A 130 -1.11 -18.89 9.63
N VAL A 131 -1.44 -19.92 8.85
CA VAL A 131 -2.70 -20.01 8.13
C VAL A 131 -3.86 -20.15 9.14
N ILE A 132 -4.88 -19.32 8.96
CA ILE A 132 -6.09 -19.27 9.80
C ILE A 132 -7.34 -19.31 8.92
N GLY A 133 -8.52 -19.39 9.56
CA GLY A 133 -9.80 -19.26 8.88
C GLY A 133 -9.99 -20.28 7.74
N PRO A 134 -10.56 -19.86 6.59
CA PRO A 134 -10.84 -20.76 5.47
C PRO A 134 -9.60 -21.50 4.94
N ALA A 135 -8.47 -20.81 4.82
CA ALA A 135 -7.23 -21.42 4.34
C ALA A 135 -6.72 -22.54 5.26
N LYS A 136 -6.99 -22.48 6.57
CA LYS A 136 -6.59 -23.54 7.52
C LYS A 136 -7.37 -24.84 7.25
N SER A 137 -8.62 -24.73 6.80
CA SER A 137 -9.49 -25.87 6.48
C SER A 137 -9.02 -26.66 5.26
N LEU A 138 -8.16 -26.09 4.40
CA LEU A 138 -7.58 -26.79 3.26
C LEU A 138 -6.56 -27.87 3.67
N GLY A 139 -6.02 -27.78 4.89
CA GLY A 139 -5.11 -28.78 5.44
C GLY A 139 -3.74 -28.82 4.74
N LYS A 140 -2.98 -29.89 5.01
CA LYS A 140 -1.58 -30.04 4.54
C LYS A 140 -1.43 -30.39 3.06
N LEU A 141 -2.49 -30.90 2.44
CA LEU A 141 -2.52 -31.27 1.02
C LEU A 141 -3.13 -30.15 0.15
N CYS A 142 -3.00 -28.91 0.60
CA CYS A 142 -3.50 -27.74 -0.10
C CYS A 142 -2.77 -27.59 -1.44
N LEU A 143 -3.54 -27.49 -2.53
CA LEU A 143 -3.03 -27.14 -3.85
C LEU A 143 -2.86 -25.62 -3.95
N GLU A 144 -1.90 -25.17 -4.75
CA GLU A 144 -1.59 -23.74 -4.96
C GLU A 144 -2.82 -22.98 -5.45
N LYS A 145 -3.61 -23.63 -6.31
CA LYS A 145 -4.90 -23.09 -6.80
C LYS A 145 -5.88 -22.86 -5.65
N SER A 146 -5.99 -23.81 -4.71
CA SER A 146 -6.92 -23.68 -3.58
C SER A 146 -6.49 -22.55 -2.64
N ALA A 147 -5.20 -22.35 -2.43
CA ALA A 147 -4.68 -21.20 -1.69
C ALA A 147 -5.01 -19.87 -2.39
N TRP A 148 -4.89 -19.82 -3.72
CA TRP A 148 -5.26 -18.64 -4.51
C TRP A 148 -6.78 -18.34 -4.42
N GLU A 149 -7.62 -19.38 -4.46
CA GLU A 149 -9.09 -19.26 -4.35
C GLU A 149 -9.55 -18.77 -2.96
N CYS A 150 -8.70 -18.87 -1.93
CA CYS A 150 -8.96 -18.21 -0.64
C CYS A 150 -8.82 -16.70 -0.69
N LEU A 151 -7.99 -16.16 -1.59
CA LEU A 151 -7.77 -14.72 -1.77
C LEU A 151 -8.73 -14.14 -2.81
N ILE A 152 -8.87 -14.83 -3.94
CA ILE A 152 -9.77 -14.49 -5.04
C ILE A 152 -10.90 -15.51 -5.08
N THR A 153 -11.92 -15.25 -4.27
CA THR A 153 -13.07 -16.12 -4.07
C THR A 153 -14.00 -16.15 -5.29
N SER A 154 -14.88 -17.14 -5.35
CA SER A 154 -15.82 -17.28 -6.47
C SER A 154 -16.72 -16.06 -6.63
N ASP A 155 -17.17 -15.44 -5.52
CA ASP A 155 -18.01 -14.24 -5.58
C ASP A 155 -17.29 -13.03 -6.20
N ILE A 156 -15.96 -12.90 -6.02
CA ILE A 156 -15.15 -11.88 -6.70
C ILE A 156 -15.15 -12.15 -8.21
N LEU A 157 -14.90 -13.40 -8.61
CA LEU A 157 -14.86 -13.79 -10.01
C LEU A 157 -16.23 -13.64 -10.69
N ASP A 158 -17.30 -14.04 -10.00
CA ASP A 158 -18.68 -13.93 -10.49
C ASP A 158 -19.08 -12.47 -10.68
N GLU A 159 -18.67 -11.58 -9.77
CA GLU A 159 -18.86 -10.13 -9.92
C GLU A 159 -18.10 -9.59 -11.14
N ILE A 160 -16.83 -9.96 -11.33
CA ILE A 160 -16.06 -9.54 -12.51
C ILE A 160 -16.72 -10.04 -13.80
N VAL A 161 -17.14 -11.31 -13.85
CA VAL A 161 -17.84 -11.90 -15.00
C VAL A 161 -19.12 -11.12 -15.31
N LEU A 162 -19.96 -10.89 -14.31
CA LEU A 162 -21.22 -10.16 -14.44
C LEU A 162 -20.99 -8.77 -15.05
N ARG A 163 -20.12 -7.96 -14.43
CA ARG A 163 -19.88 -6.57 -14.86
C ARG A 163 -19.19 -6.48 -16.21
N SER A 164 -18.29 -7.41 -16.50
CA SER A 164 -17.63 -7.48 -17.80
C SER A 164 -18.61 -7.87 -18.92
N ASN A 165 -19.57 -8.76 -18.64
CA ASN A 165 -20.61 -9.14 -19.59
C ASN A 165 -21.59 -8.00 -19.90
N GLU A 166 -21.94 -7.17 -18.92
CA GLU A 166 -22.69 -5.93 -19.17
C GLU A 166 -21.94 -4.99 -20.14
N LYS A 167 -20.61 -4.88 -20.00
CA LYS A 167 -19.79 -4.10 -20.94
C LYS A 167 -19.73 -4.75 -22.33
N LEU A 168 -19.54 -6.07 -22.40
CA LEU A 168 -19.52 -6.82 -23.66
C LEU A 168 -20.85 -6.67 -24.41
N ALA A 169 -21.98 -6.74 -23.72
CA ALA A 169 -23.31 -6.52 -24.32
C ALA A 169 -23.40 -5.14 -25.00
N ARG A 170 -22.89 -4.08 -24.35
CA ARG A 170 -22.84 -2.72 -24.95
C ARG A 170 -21.84 -2.61 -26.10
N ILE A 171 -20.74 -3.35 -26.07
CA ILE A 171 -19.78 -3.39 -27.19
C ILE A 171 -20.43 -4.06 -28.41
N ARG A 172 -21.16 -5.16 -28.20
CA ARG A 172 -21.84 -5.90 -29.28
C ARG A 172 -22.79 -5.04 -30.11
N THR A 173 -23.52 -4.12 -29.49
CA THR A 173 -24.48 -3.26 -30.22
C THR A 173 -23.84 -2.37 -31.29
N LYS A 174 -22.52 -2.12 -31.19
CA LYS A 174 -21.75 -1.32 -32.17
C LYS A 174 -21.41 -2.06 -33.46
N TYR A 175 -21.57 -3.39 -33.49
CA TYR A 175 -21.22 -4.24 -34.63
C TYR A 175 -22.47 -4.72 -35.37
N ALA A 176 -22.35 -4.84 -36.70
CA ALA A 176 -23.45 -5.34 -37.54
C ALA A 176 -23.65 -6.84 -37.35
N ASP A 177 -22.55 -7.56 -37.21
CA ASP A 177 -22.54 -8.99 -36.97
C ASP A 177 -22.69 -9.29 -35.48
N GLY A 178 -23.87 -9.78 -35.11
CA GLY A 178 -24.18 -10.23 -33.75
C GLY A 178 -23.55 -11.59 -33.40
N ASN A 179 -23.04 -12.34 -34.39
CA ASN A 179 -22.51 -13.69 -34.20
C ASN A 179 -20.98 -13.71 -33.95
N ARG A 180 -20.37 -12.55 -33.74
CA ARG A 180 -18.94 -12.43 -33.44
C ARG A 180 -18.55 -13.24 -32.21
N THR A 181 -17.75 -14.28 -32.44
CA THR A 181 -17.28 -15.20 -31.40
C THR A 181 -16.42 -14.49 -30.36
N ASP A 182 -15.65 -13.48 -30.77
CA ASP A 182 -14.77 -12.71 -29.90
C ASP A 182 -15.49 -11.71 -28.99
N LEU A 183 -16.79 -11.45 -29.24
CA LEU A 183 -17.65 -10.60 -28.42
C LEU A 183 -18.69 -11.39 -27.60
N ARG A 184 -18.57 -12.73 -27.55
CA ARG A 184 -19.41 -13.56 -26.69
C ARG A 184 -19.24 -13.22 -25.22
N ASP A 185 -20.22 -13.61 -24.41
CA ASP A 185 -20.13 -13.47 -22.97
C ASP A 185 -18.91 -14.23 -22.44
N LEU A 186 -18.24 -13.60 -21.49
CA LEU A 186 -17.19 -14.16 -20.65
C LEU A 186 -17.83 -15.15 -19.67
N ASP A 187 -17.20 -16.30 -19.48
CA ASP A 187 -17.50 -17.21 -18.37
C ASP A 187 -16.33 -17.27 -17.37
N VAL A 188 -16.55 -17.92 -16.23
CA VAL A 188 -15.54 -18.02 -15.17
C VAL A 188 -14.31 -18.82 -15.58
N ILE A 189 -14.45 -19.79 -16.51
CA ILE A 189 -13.35 -20.61 -16.99
C ILE A 189 -12.44 -19.75 -17.88
N GLU A 190 -13.02 -18.98 -18.79
CA GLU A 190 -12.31 -18.05 -19.65
C GLU A 190 -11.69 -16.90 -18.84
N LEU A 191 -12.36 -16.39 -17.80
CA LEU A 191 -11.77 -15.40 -16.89
C LEU A 191 -10.54 -15.97 -16.16
N LYS A 192 -10.62 -17.20 -15.64
CA LYS A 192 -9.46 -17.89 -15.03
C LYS A 192 -8.34 -18.10 -16.05
N ALA A 193 -8.67 -18.45 -17.29
CA ALA A 193 -7.70 -18.57 -18.38
C ALA A 193 -7.02 -17.22 -18.71
N PHE A 194 -7.78 -16.12 -18.71
CA PHE A 194 -7.26 -14.77 -18.87
C PHE A 194 -6.30 -14.38 -17.73
N ILE A 195 -6.65 -14.67 -16.47
CA ILE A 195 -5.76 -14.41 -15.32
C ILE A 195 -4.49 -15.28 -15.42
N GLY A 196 -4.64 -16.55 -15.81
CA GLY A 196 -3.51 -17.44 -16.07
C GLY A 196 -2.59 -16.92 -17.17
N PHE A 197 -3.15 -16.33 -18.23
CA PHE A 197 -2.40 -15.62 -19.27
C PHE A 197 -1.51 -14.52 -18.66
N LEU A 198 -2.07 -13.68 -17.78
CA LEU A 198 -1.33 -12.60 -17.12
C LEU A 198 -0.20 -13.15 -16.23
N PHE A 199 -0.43 -14.25 -15.51
CA PHE A 199 0.63 -14.91 -14.74
C PHE A 199 1.77 -15.43 -15.64
N TYR A 200 1.45 -16.09 -16.75
CA TYR A 200 2.47 -16.53 -17.69
C TYR A 200 3.26 -15.35 -18.28
N SER A 201 2.59 -14.24 -18.61
CA SER A 201 3.26 -13.02 -19.07
C SER A 201 4.29 -12.52 -18.05
N ALA A 202 3.94 -12.53 -16.76
CA ALA A 202 4.85 -12.16 -15.69
C ALA A 202 6.03 -13.14 -15.54
N ILE A 203 5.77 -14.46 -15.59
CA ILE A 203 6.80 -15.51 -15.49
C ILE A 203 7.80 -15.40 -16.64
N PHE A 204 7.33 -15.17 -17.87
CA PHE A 204 8.18 -14.99 -19.05
C PHE A 204 8.82 -13.59 -19.14
N LYS A 205 8.50 -12.68 -18.21
CA LYS A 205 8.91 -11.26 -18.23
C LYS A 205 8.47 -10.54 -19.51
N SER A 206 7.34 -10.95 -20.08
CA SER A 206 6.75 -10.42 -21.33
C SER A 206 5.73 -9.30 -21.09
N ASN A 207 5.68 -8.72 -19.89
CA ASN A 207 4.69 -7.69 -19.52
C ASN A 207 4.69 -6.44 -20.42
N ASN A 208 5.82 -6.14 -21.06
CA ASN A 208 5.98 -5.00 -21.97
C ASN A 208 6.20 -5.44 -23.43
N GLU A 209 6.03 -6.73 -23.74
CA GLU A 209 6.22 -7.28 -25.07
C GLU A 209 4.96 -7.04 -25.92
N ASP A 210 5.15 -6.71 -27.20
CA ASP A 210 4.02 -6.52 -28.12
C ASP A 210 3.21 -7.82 -28.26
N LEU A 211 1.88 -7.70 -28.28
CA LEU A 211 1.01 -8.85 -28.38
C LEU A 211 1.21 -9.63 -29.68
N ASN A 212 1.58 -8.98 -30.80
CA ASN A 212 1.82 -9.74 -32.03
C ASN A 212 3.08 -10.61 -31.91
N SER A 213 4.11 -10.17 -31.18
CA SER A 213 5.30 -10.98 -30.84
C SER A 213 4.93 -12.18 -29.97
N ILE A 214 4.18 -11.94 -28.89
CA ILE A 214 3.73 -13.00 -27.97
C ILE A 214 2.94 -14.09 -28.74
N PHE A 215 2.11 -13.67 -29.70
CA PHE A 215 1.26 -14.55 -30.50
C PHE A 215 1.87 -14.96 -31.85
N ALA A 216 3.14 -14.66 -32.16
CA ALA A 216 3.77 -14.88 -33.49
C ALA A 216 3.95 -16.36 -33.87
N THR A 217 3.43 -16.79 -35.03
CA THR A 217 3.39 -18.20 -35.46
C THR A 217 4.64 -18.66 -36.23
N ASP A 218 5.64 -17.81 -36.37
CA ASP A 218 6.90 -18.05 -37.09
C ASP A 218 7.96 -18.80 -36.26
N GLY A 219 7.57 -19.30 -35.06
CA GLY A 219 8.46 -19.95 -34.11
C GLY A 219 9.04 -19.01 -33.04
N THR A 220 8.82 -17.69 -33.16
CA THR A 220 9.29 -16.71 -32.15
C THR A 220 8.27 -16.48 -31.03
N GLY A 221 6.98 -16.66 -31.31
CA GLY A 221 5.92 -16.53 -30.32
C GLY A 221 5.79 -17.76 -29.40
N ARG A 222 4.98 -17.63 -28.34
CA ARG A 222 4.84 -18.68 -27.32
C ARG A 222 3.49 -19.38 -27.43
N GLU A 223 3.53 -20.69 -27.67
CA GLU A 223 2.32 -21.46 -27.99
C GLU A 223 1.26 -21.44 -26.89
N VAL A 224 1.68 -21.43 -25.62
CA VAL A 224 0.77 -21.45 -24.45
C VAL A 224 -0.29 -20.35 -24.54
N PHE A 225 0.08 -19.16 -25.01
CA PHE A 225 -0.83 -18.03 -25.15
C PHE A 225 -1.88 -18.26 -26.25
N ARG A 226 -1.45 -18.71 -27.44
CA ARG A 226 -2.34 -19.04 -28.56
C ARG A 226 -3.26 -20.22 -28.26
N ARG A 227 -2.78 -21.19 -27.48
CA ARG A 227 -3.55 -22.36 -27.04
C ARG A 227 -4.57 -21.99 -25.97
N THR A 228 -4.36 -20.91 -25.24
CA THR A 228 -5.27 -20.42 -24.19
C THR A 228 -6.43 -19.63 -24.79
N MET A 229 -6.16 -18.63 -25.62
CA MET A 229 -7.19 -17.84 -26.32
C MET A 229 -6.63 -17.15 -27.56
N SER A 230 -7.50 -16.59 -28.41
CA SER A 230 -7.05 -15.81 -29.57
C SER A 230 -6.58 -14.41 -29.18
N ILE A 231 -5.65 -13.82 -29.95
CA ILE A 231 -5.18 -12.43 -29.74
C ILE A 231 -6.33 -11.42 -29.75
N LYS A 232 -7.31 -11.60 -30.66
CA LYS A 232 -8.49 -10.73 -30.75
C LYS A 232 -9.35 -10.83 -29.48
N ARG A 233 -9.61 -12.04 -28.99
CA ARG A 233 -10.38 -12.23 -27.75
C ARG A 233 -9.65 -11.64 -26.56
N PHE A 234 -8.35 -11.85 -26.44
CA PHE A 234 -7.54 -11.24 -25.37
C PHE A 234 -7.64 -9.70 -25.38
N GLN A 235 -7.53 -9.08 -26.56
CA GLN A 235 -7.70 -7.63 -26.72
C GLN A 235 -9.11 -7.16 -26.34
N VAL A 236 -10.16 -7.88 -26.75
CA VAL A 236 -11.54 -7.57 -26.34
C VAL A 236 -11.67 -7.62 -24.83
N LEU A 237 -11.16 -8.66 -24.17
CA LEU A 237 -11.25 -8.82 -22.72
C LEU A 237 -10.49 -7.72 -21.97
N LEU A 238 -9.29 -7.34 -22.43
CA LEU A 238 -8.55 -6.20 -21.87
C LEU A 238 -9.39 -4.91 -21.85
N THR A 239 -10.19 -4.66 -22.89
CA THR A 239 -11.06 -3.49 -22.97
C THR A 239 -12.38 -3.66 -22.20
N ALA A 240 -12.87 -4.88 -22.06
CA ALA A 240 -14.20 -5.16 -21.53
C ALA A 240 -14.25 -5.45 -20.01
N LEU A 241 -13.12 -5.78 -19.38
CA LEU A 241 -13.07 -6.12 -17.94
C LEU A 241 -13.59 -4.98 -17.05
N ARG A 242 -14.62 -5.25 -16.25
CA ARG A 242 -15.18 -4.31 -15.27
C ARG A 242 -15.28 -4.97 -13.89
N PHE A 243 -15.23 -4.14 -12.86
CA PHE A 243 -15.14 -4.56 -11.46
C PHE A 243 -16.23 -3.95 -10.58
N ASP A 244 -17.18 -3.24 -11.18
CA ASP A 244 -18.24 -2.53 -10.48
C ASP A 244 -19.49 -2.36 -11.35
N ASP A 245 -20.58 -1.93 -10.71
CA ASP A 245 -21.81 -1.56 -11.39
C ASP A 245 -21.73 -0.16 -11.98
N GLN A 246 -21.77 -0.07 -13.32
CA GLN A 246 -21.75 1.20 -14.05
C GLN A 246 -22.92 2.11 -13.69
N ILE A 247 -24.12 1.55 -13.42
CA ILE A 247 -25.34 2.33 -13.20
C ILE A 247 -25.22 3.16 -11.93
N THR A 248 -24.63 2.58 -10.88
CA THR A 248 -24.48 3.24 -9.57
C THR A 248 -23.14 3.95 -9.41
N ARG A 249 -22.22 3.81 -10.38
CA ARG A 249 -20.83 4.29 -10.27
C ARG A 249 -20.75 5.79 -10.00
N GLU A 250 -21.50 6.61 -10.74
CA GLU A 250 -21.41 8.06 -10.62
C GLU A 250 -21.90 8.56 -9.26
N ASP A 251 -22.92 7.91 -8.68
CA ASP A 251 -23.35 8.23 -7.32
C ASP A 251 -22.33 7.78 -6.27
N ARG A 252 -21.73 6.59 -6.45
CA ARG A 252 -20.67 6.10 -5.54
C ARG A 252 -19.41 6.96 -5.60
N LYS A 253 -19.03 7.47 -6.78
CA LYS A 253 -17.87 8.36 -6.94
C LYS A 253 -17.93 9.63 -6.10
N LYS A 254 -19.13 10.10 -5.73
CA LYS A 254 -19.31 11.28 -4.86
C LYS A 254 -18.68 11.08 -3.49
N THR A 255 -18.63 9.84 -3.00
CA THR A 255 -18.08 9.50 -1.68
C THR A 255 -16.85 8.61 -1.74
N ASP A 256 -16.70 7.83 -2.81
CA ASP A 256 -15.64 6.87 -3.03
C ASP A 256 -15.00 7.06 -4.42
N LYS A 257 -13.87 7.78 -4.47
CA LYS A 257 -13.12 7.99 -5.71
C LYS A 257 -12.62 6.67 -6.33
N LEU A 258 -12.48 5.61 -5.53
CA LEU A 258 -12.05 4.28 -5.95
C LEU A 258 -13.24 3.38 -6.34
N ALA A 259 -14.47 3.91 -6.38
CA ALA A 259 -15.71 3.20 -6.72
C ALA A 259 -15.60 2.16 -7.86
N PRO A 260 -14.86 2.41 -8.96
CA PRO A 260 -14.68 1.41 -10.02
C PRO A 260 -14.03 0.09 -9.60
N ILE A 261 -13.32 0.02 -8.46
CA ILE A 261 -12.59 -1.18 -8.00
C ILE A 261 -12.70 -1.45 -6.49
N SER A 262 -13.21 -0.50 -5.69
CA SER A 262 -13.27 -0.60 -4.23
C SER A 262 -13.90 -1.89 -3.71
N SER A 263 -15.01 -2.35 -4.32
CA SER A 263 -15.70 -3.59 -3.93
C SER A 263 -14.73 -4.78 -3.95
N ILE A 264 -14.07 -4.98 -5.09
CA ILE A 264 -13.13 -6.08 -5.30
C ILE A 264 -11.90 -5.94 -4.42
N PHE A 265 -11.34 -4.73 -4.31
CA PHE A 265 -10.16 -4.48 -3.48
C PHE A 265 -10.45 -4.78 -1.99
N ASN A 266 -11.58 -4.32 -1.46
CA ASN A 266 -11.97 -4.57 -0.08
C ASN A 266 -12.22 -6.05 0.20
N LYS A 267 -12.88 -6.76 -0.73
CA LYS A 267 -13.05 -8.22 -0.60
C LYS A 267 -11.70 -8.95 -0.56
N PHE A 268 -10.75 -8.55 -1.41
CA PHE A 268 -9.40 -9.12 -1.42
C PHE A 268 -8.66 -8.86 -0.10
N THR A 269 -8.67 -7.62 0.42
CA THR A 269 -7.98 -7.31 1.70
C THR A 269 -8.65 -8.00 2.89
N GLU A 270 -9.98 -8.11 2.91
CA GLU A 270 -10.69 -8.89 3.90
C GLU A 270 -10.34 -10.38 3.84
N ASN A 271 -10.29 -10.96 2.65
CA ASN A 271 -9.87 -12.34 2.46
C ASN A 271 -8.43 -12.54 2.95
N SER A 272 -7.54 -11.60 2.67
CA SER A 272 -6.16 -11.66 3.16
C SER A 272 -6.09 -11.75 4.69
N LYS A 273 -6.84 -10.87 5.39
CA LYS A 273 -6.95 -10.87 6.86
C LYS A 273 -7.57 -12.15 7.43
N LYS A 274 -8.57 -12.71 6.76
CA LYS A 274 -9.30 -13.92 7.20
C LYS A 274 -8.46 -15.19 7.07
N ASN A 275 -7.47 -15.21 6.18
CA ASN A 275 -6.74 -16.43 5.83
C ASN A 275 -5.34 -16.56 6.47
N PHE A 276 -4.76 -15.47 7.00
CA PHE A 276 -3.43 -15.52 7.57
C PHE A 276 -3.27 -14.62 8.80
N SER A 277 -2.67 -15.17 9.86
CA SER A 277 -2.18 -14.38 11.00
C SER A 277 -0.70 -14.09 10.80
N ILE A 278 -0.33 -12.81 10.77
CA ILE A 278 1.06 -12.38 10.63
C ILE A 278 1.89 -12.70 11.88
N GLY A 279 3.20 -12.56 11.77
CA GLY A 279 4.18 -12.74 12.83
C GLY A 279 4.31 -11.54 13.76
N GLN A 280 5.36 -11.57 14.56
CA GLN A 280 5.58 -10.63 15.66
C GLN A 280 5.84 -9.19 15.18
N TYR A 281 6.33 -9.07 13.95
CA TYR A 281 6.80 -7.82 13.36
C TYR A 281 6.00 -7.53 12.10
N ALA A 282 5.25 -6.44 12.12
CA ALA A 282 4.52 -5.91 10.98
C ALA A 282 5.28 -4.72 10.39
N CYS A 283 5.22 -4.54 9.08
CA CYS A 283 5.82 -3.42 8.37
C CYS A 283 4.72 -2.58 7.71
N ILE A 284 4.75 -1.27 7.94
CA ILE A 284 3.94 -0.28 7.24
C ILE A 284 4.84 0.50 6.29
N ASP A 285 4.45 0.54 5.03
CA ASP A 285 5.17 1.24 3.96
C ASP A 285 4.20 1.58 2.81
N GLU A 286 4.65 2.39 1.87
CA GLU A 286 3.96 2.63 0.60
C GLU A 286 4.50 1.80 -0.58
N MET A 287 3.55 1.33 -1.39
CA MET A 287 3.78 0.74 -2.69
C MET A 287 3.29 1.70 -3.78
N LEU A 288 4.04 1.80 -4.88
CA LEU A 288 3.64 2.59 -6.05
C LEU A 288 3.41 1.67 -7.26
N ILE A 289 2.16 1.56 -7.68
CA ILE A 289 1.80 0.86 -8.91
C ILE A 289 1.97 1.83 -10.07
N GLY A 290 3.04 1.68 -10.84
CA GLY A 290 3.36 2.60 -11.93
C GLY A 290 2.24 2.69 -12.97
N PHE A 291 1.72 3.89 -13.18
CA PHE A 291 0.59 4.19 -14.05
C PHE A 291 0.73 5.62 -14.57
N ARG A 292 0.52 5.82 -15.88
CA ARG A 292 0.64 7.12 -16.55
C ARG A 292 -0.64 7.60 -17.22
N GLY A 293 -1.69 6.78 -17.24
CA GLY A 293 -2.99 7.22 -17.74
C GLY A 293 -3.60 8.31 -16.85
N ARG A 294 -4.73 8.86 -17.28
CA ARG A 294 -5.45 9.88 -16.50
C ARG A 294 -6.14 9.23 -15.31
N CYS A 295 -5.85 9.74 -14.12
CA CYS A 295 -6.48 9.31 -12.87
C CYS A 295 -6.36 10.44 -11.85
N VAL A 296 -7.47 10.83 -11.24
CA VAL A 296 -7.56 11.95 -10.28
C VAL A 296 -6.77 11.77 -8.99
N PHE A 297 -6.23 10.58 -8.75
CA PHE A 297 -5.37 10.28 -7.61
C PHE A 297 -4.05 9.62 -8.05
N ARG A 298 -3.60 9.91 -9.27
CA ARG A 298 -2.23 9.62 -9.69
C ARG A 298 -1.27 10.46 -8.84
N MET A 299 -0.20 9.82 -8.37
CA MET A 299 0.82 10.43 -7.52
C MET A 299 2.13 10.51 -8.27
N TYR A 300 2.87 11.61 -8.05
CA TYR A 300 4.27 11.72 -8.42
C TYR A 300 5.18 11.49 -7.20
N MET A 301 6.10 10.52 -7.32
CA MET A 301 7.10 10.13 -6.32
C MET A 301 8.49 10.09 -6.99
N PRO A 302 9.26 11.21 -6.98
CA PRO A 302 10.53 11.32 -7.68
C PRO A 302 11.56 10.25 -7.31
N GLN A 303 11.54 9.74 -6.07
CA GLN A 303 12.53 8.78 -5.57
C GLN A 303 12.23 7.32 -5.96
N LYS A 304 11.02 7.01 -6.42
CA LYS A 304 10.66 5.64 -6.84
C LYS A 304 11.07 5.39 -8.31
N PRO A 305 11.48 4.15 -8.68
CA PRO A 305 11.91 3.84 -10.05
C PRO A 305 10.88 4.18 -11.14
N ARG A 306 9.59 3.97 -10.83
CA ARG A 306 8.48 4.48 -11.63
C ARG A 306 7.94 5.70 -10.92
N LYS A 307 8.19 6.90 -11.43
CA LYS A 307 7.86 8.14 -10.72
C LYS A 307 6.37 8.47 -10.64
N TYR A 308 5.56 7.94 -11.56
CA TYR A 308 4.12 8.20 -11.63
C TYR A 308 3.34 6.90 -11.40
N GLY A 309 2.33 6.94 -10.55
CA GLY A 309 1.50 5.77 -10.31
C GLY A 309 0.40 5.95 -9.28
N LEU A 310 -0.22 4.84 -8.91
CA LEU A 310 -1.22 4.75 -7.86
C LEU A 310 -0.53 4.33 -6.56
N LYS A 311 -0.62 5.16 -5.53
CA LYS A 311 -0.05 4.89 -4.20
C LYS A 311 -0.96 3.93 -3.42
N ILE A 312 -0.39 2.88 -2.86
CA ILE A 312 -1.05 1.97 -1.92
C ILE A 312 -0.29 2.02 -0.60
N MET A 313 -1.01 2.29 0.48
CA MET A 313 -0.48 2.17 1.85
C MET A 313 -0.71 0.73 2.29
N ALA A 314 0.34 0.04 2.73
CA ALA A 314 0.30 -1.39 2.97
C ALA A 314 0.76 -1.76 4.38
N LEU A 315 0.11 -2.77 4.96
CA LEU A 315 0.53 -3.48 6.16
C LEU A 315 0.95 -4.89 5.77
N THR A 316 2.20 -5.25 6.07
CA THR A 316 2.80 -6.53 5.66
C THR A 316 3.46 -7.24 6.84
N ASP A 317 3.65 -8.56 6.74
CA ASP A 317 4.51 -9.30 7.66
C ASP A 317 5.99 -9.10 7.31
N ALA A 318 6.82 -8.76 8.31
CA ALA A 318 8.23 -8.49 8.07
C ALA A 318 9.02 -9.73 7.62
N ARG A 319 8.57 -10.95 7.99
CA ARG A 319 9.33 -12.19 7.76
C ARG A 319 8.83 -12.97 6.55
N THR A 320 7.51 -13.04 6.34
CA THR A 320 6.90 -13.78 5.23
C THR A 320 6.54 -12.89 4.06
N HIS A 321 6.67 -11.56 4.21
CA HIS A 321 6.27 -10.56 3.22
C HIS A 321 4.79 -10.63 2.83
N TYR A 322 3.96 -11.25 3.68
CA TYR A 322 2.54 -11.41 3.43
C TYR A 322 1.83 -10.06 3.53
N PHE A 323 1.13 -9.67 2.47
CA PHE A 323 0.29 -8.48 2.46
C PHE A 323 -0.97 -8.73 3.29
N LEU A 324 -1.06 -8.16 4.49
CA LEU A 324 -2.18 -8.38 5.39
C LEU A 324 -3.35 -7.44 5.08
N ASP A 325 -3.06 -6.15 4.98
CA ASP A 325 -4.08 -5.12 4.75
C ASP A 325 -3.47 -3.95 3.97
N GLY A 326 -4.33 -3.10 3.42
CA GLY A 326 -3.89 -1.88 2.75
C GLY A 326 -5.03 -1.09 2.16
N TYR A 327 -4.72 0.10 1.65
CA TYR A 327 -5.67 0.94 0.93
C TYR A 327 -4.99 1.75 -0.16
N VAL A 328 -5.73 2.03 -1.24
CA VAL A 328 -5.29 2.95 -2.28
C VAL A 328 -5.44 4.38 -1.75
N TYR A 329 -4.38 5.17 -1.82
CA TYR A 329 -4.41 6.57 -1.45
C TYR A 329 -5.09 7.38 -2.57
N THR A 330 -6.22 8.01 -2.25
CA THR A 330 -7.04 8.76 -3.22
C THR A 330 -6.99 10.29 -3.00
N GLY A 331 -5.92 10.76 -2.37
CA GLY A 331 -5.74 12.15 -1.96
C GLY A 331 -6.20 12.44 -0.53
N ALA A 332 -6.34 13.72 -0.21
CA ALA A 332 -6.66 14.21 1.12
C ALA A 332 -7.92 13.55 1.71
N GLY A 333 -7.80 13.08 2.95
CA GLY A 333 -8.88 12.43 3.70
C GLY A 333 -8.94 10.91 3.53
N SER A 334 -8.23 10.32 2.57
CA SER A 334 -8.19 8.87 2.40
C SER A 334 -7.61 8.17 3.64
N ASP A 335 -6.55 8.67 4.26
CA ASP A 335 -5.93 8.04 5.44
C ASP A 335 -6.90 7.82 6.62
N GLY A 336 -7.90 8.70 6.77
CA GLY A 336 -8.86 8.67 7.88
C GLY A 336 -10.25 8.13 7.55
N GLN A 337 -10.48 7.58 6.35
CA GLN A 337 -11.84 7.29 5.84
C GLN A 337 -12.66 6.33 6.72
N ILE A 338 -12.01 5.38 7.41
CA ILE A 338 -12.67 4.40 8.29
C ILE A 338 -12.44 4.69 9.78
N LEU A 339 -11.85 5.84 10.11
CA LEU A 339 -11.52 6.23 11.48
C LEU A 339 -12.68 7.01 12.13
N SER A 340 -12.72 7.02 13.45
CA SER A 340 -13.68 7.82 14.21
C SER A 340 -13.44 9.32 14.02
N GLU A 341 -14.43 10.15 14.37
CA GLU A 341 -14.29 11.60 14.29
C GLU A 341 -13.14 12.13 15.16
N GLU A 342 -12.88 11.50 16.30
CA GLU A 342 -11.75 11.84 17.17
C GLU A 342 -10.42 11.44 16.53
N GLU A 343 -10.34 10.24 15.96
CA GLU A 343 -9.12 9.76 15.32
C GLU A 343 -8.78 10.55 14.05
N ARG A 344 -9.78 11.10 13.37
CA ARG A 344 -9.59 11.99 12.21
C ARG A 344 -8.98 13.34 12.57
N LYS A 345 -8.89 13.70 13.87
CA LYS A 345 -8.21 14.91 14.35
C LYS A 345 -6.70 14.75 14.48
N PHE A 346 -6.19 13.51 14.50
CA PHE A 346 -4.76 13.24 14.53
C PHE A 346 -4.07 13.67 13.23
N ASN A 347 -2.74 13.72 13.23
CA ASN A 347 -2.00 14.03 12.00
C ASN A 347 -2.17 12.91 10.94
N LYS A 348 -1.91 13.22 9.66
CA LYS A 348 -2.11 12.27 8.55
C LYS A 348 -1.29 10.97 8.69
N PRO A 349 0.01 11.01 9.05
CA PRO A 349 0.76 9.81 9.40
C PRO A 349 0.07 8.92 10.43
N THR A 350 -0.41 9.51 11.53
CA THR A 350 -1.12 8.80 12.59
C THR A 350 -2.41 8.18 12.07
N GLN A 351 -3.21 8.92 11.29
CA GLN A 351 -4.42 8.38 10.68
C GLN A 351 -4.10 7.16 9.81
N SER A 352 -3.07 7.25 8.97
CA SER A 352 -2.64 6.15 8.09
C SER A 352 -2.25 4.91 8.90
N VAL A 353 -1.41 5.06 9.92
CA VAL A 353 -0.98 3.96 10.79
C VAL A 353 -2.18 3.35 11.51
N LEU A 354 -3.02 4.16 12.15
CA LEU A 354 -4.20 3.68 12.88
C LEU A 354 -5.18 2.93 11.97
N ARG A 355 -5.38 3.41 10.74
CA ARG A 355 -6.22 2.75 9.73
C ARG A 355 -5.69 1.35 9.39
N LEU A 356 -4.38 1.22 9.19
CA LEU A 356 -3.75 -0.05 8.78
C LEU A 356 -3.71 -1.07 9.92
N VAL A 357 -3.37 -0.65 11.14
CA VAL A 357 -3.16 -1.58 12.27
C VAL A 357 -4.45 -2.12 12.89
N ARG A 358 -5.64 -1.65 12.45
CA ARG A 358 -6.94 -2.07 13.01
C ARG A 358 -7.08 -3.57 13.19
N SER A 359 -6.60 -4.35 12.21
CA SER A 359 -6.70 -5.82 12.23
C SER A 359 -5.77 -6.52 13.22
N ILE A 360 -4.79 -5.81 13.79
CA ILE A 360 -3.78 -6.34 14.70
C ILE A 360 -3.76 -5.65 16.08
N GLU A 361 -4.72 -4.77 16.37
CA GLU A 361 -4.86 -4.16 17.70
C GLU A 361 -5.03 -5.25 18.78
N GLY A 362 -4.44 -5.02 19.96
CA GLY A 362 -4.50 -5.93 21.10
C GLY A 362 -3.63 -7.18 21.00
N THR A 363 -2.83 -7.33 19.93
CA THR A 363 -2.01 -8.53 19.69
C THR A 363 -0.60 -8.45 20.26
N ASN A 364 -0.19 -7.30 20.82
CA ASN A 364 1.17 -7.02 21.30
C ASN A 364 2.25 -7.15 20.21
N ARG A 365 1.87 -7.02 18.94
CA ARG A 365 2.81 -7.00 17.81
C ARG A 365 3.61 -5.70 17.78
N ASN A 366 4.78 -5.79 17.15
CA ASN A 366 5.61 -4.64 16.85
C ASN A 366 5.32 -4.15 15.43
N VAL A 367 5.11 -2.85 15.29
CA VAL A 367 4.92 -2.16 14.01
C VAL A 367 6.20 -1.42 13.68
N THR A 368 6.78 -1.72 12.52
CA THR A 368 7.93 -1.02 11.96
C THR A 368 7.49 -0.17 10.79
N ALA A 369 7.90 1.10 10.74
CA ALA A 369 7.60 1.98 9.62
C ALA A 369 8.72 3.02 9.40
N ASP A 370 8.66 3.73 8.27
CA ASP A 370 9.64 4.75 7.90
C ASP A 370 9.48 6.07 8.71
N ASN A 371 10.23 7.09 8.29
CA ASN A 371 10.22 8.39 8.95
C ASN A 371 8.92 9.17 8.77
N TRP A 372 8.21 8.99 7.67
CA TRP A 372 6.98 9.69 7.38
C TRP A 372 5.88 9.24 8.35
N PHE A 373 5.86 7.96 8.69
CA PHE A 373 4.93 7.39 9.66
C PHE A 373 5.29 7.67 11.13
N THR A 374 6.50 8.18 11.43
CA THR A 374 7.00 8.23 12.81
C THR A 374 6.64 9.54 13.52
N SER A 375 5.89 9.45 14.62
CA SER A 375 5.66 10.58 15.54
C SER A 375 5.40 10.11 16.98
N LEU A 376 5.55 11.00 17.97
CA LEU A 376 5.19 10.70 19.37
C LEU A 376 3.71 10.34 19.52
N GLU A 377 2.86 10.96 18.69
CA GLU A 377 1.41 10.70 18.65
C GLU A 377 1.14 9.25 18.26
N VAL A 378 1.77 8.75 17.19
CA VAL A 378 1.68 7.34 16.76
C VAL A 378 2.11 6.39 17.87
N ILE A 379 3.27 6.63 18.47
CA ILE A 379 3.82 5.74 19.51
C ILE A 379 2.85 5.63 20.69
N THR A 380 2.29 6.76 21.12
CA THR A 380 1.35 6.82 22.26
C THR A 380 0.04 6.11 21.93
N GLU A 381 -0.51 6.34 20.74
CA GLU A 381 -1.78 5.74 20.33
C GLU A 381 -1.68 4.23 20.07
N LEU A 382 -0.55 3.75 19.53
CA LEU A 382 -0.29 2.33 19.38
C LEU A 382 -0.11 1.62 20.72
N GLN A 383 0.56 2.26 21.69
CA GLN A 383 0.73 1.69 23.02
C GLN A 383 -0.63 1.48 23.72
N LYS A 384 -1.55 2.44 23.59
CA LYS A 384 -2.94 2.32 24.10
C LYS A 384 -3.70 1.16 23.47
N ARG A 385 -3.35 0.78 22.24
CA ARG A 385 -3.95 -0.31 21.46
C ARG A 385 -3.22 -1.63 21.59
N GLY A 386 -2.28 -1.76 22.54
CA GLY A 386 -1.53 -3.00 22.75
C GLY A 386 -0.62 -3.34 21.56
N LEU A 387 0.03 -2.31 20.99
CA LEU A 387 1.02 -2.42 19.93
C LEU A 387 2.29 -1.68 20.33
N THR A 388 3.43 -2.15 19.85
CA THR A 388 4.72 -1.44 20.00
C THR A 388 5.18 -0.90 18.66
N TYR A 389 6.07 0.10 18.66
CA TYR A 389 6.48 0.79 17.45
C TYR A 389 8.00 0.92 17.36
N VAL A 390 8.52 0.74 16.15
CA VAL A 390 9.91 1.02 15.77
C VAL A 390 9.86 1.84 14.48
N GLY A 391 10.62 2.93 14.41
CA GLY A 391 10.68 3.72 13.20
C GLY A 391 11.87 4.65 13.18
N THR A 392 12.20 5.15 12.00
CA THR A 392 13.25 6.14 11.82
C THR A 392 12.71 7.54 12.11
N VAL A 393 13.49 8.42 12.72
CA VAL A 393 13.06 9.81 12.97
C VAL A 393 13.90 10.74 12.11
N LYS A 394 13.26 11.65 11.36
CA LYS A 394 13.98 12.69 10.61
C LYS A 394 14.58 13.71 11.60
N LYS A 395 15.84 14.09 11.41
CA LYS A 395 16.58 14.99 12.33
C LYS A 395 16.11 16.44 12.19
N ILE A 396 15.04 16.87 12.87
CA ILE A 396 14.65 18.30 12.98
C ILE A 396 14.14 18.68 14.39
N ARG A 397 14.76 19.75 14.93
CA ARG A 397 14.53 20.62 16.13
C ARG A 397 14.21 19.99 17.50
N GLU A 398 15.23 19.98 18.36
CA GLU A 398 15.31 19.98 19.85
C GLU A 398 14.38 19.12 20.74
N ARG A 399 13.13 18.83 20.37
CA ARG A 399 12.19 18.06 21.21
C ARG A 399 12.37 16.55 21.11
N TYR A 400 12.83 16.03 19.96
CA TYR A 400 13.04 14.59 19.74
C TYR A 400 14.38 14.08 20.26
N LEU A 401 15.36 14.97 20.47
CA LEU A 401 16.69 14.61 21.00
C LEU A 401 16.60 14.04 22.43
N LEU A 402 15.45 14.20 23.10
CA LEU A 402 15.19 13.74 24.45
C LEU A 402 14.53 12.36 24.53
N LEU A 403 14.12 11.76 23.40
CA LEU A 403 13.46 10.46 23.38
C LEU A 403 14.31 9.32 22.83
N VAL A 404 15.50 9.61 22.28
CA VAL A 404 16.37 8.58 21.68
C VAL A 404 17.81 8.81 22.12
N CYS A 405 18.35 7.88 22.91
CA CYS A 405 19.78 7.84 23.24
C CYS A 405 20.45 6.66 22.53
N GLN A 406 21.67 6.95 22.07
CA GLN A 406 22.65 6.03 21.49
C GLN A 406 22.75 4.74 22.31
N THR A 407 22.48 3.61 21.67
CA THR A 407 22.96 2.31 22.13
C THR A 407 23.98 1.78 21.14
N LYS A 408 25.22 1.63 21.58
CA LYS A 408 26.16 0.69 20.94
C LYS A 408 25.65 -0.70 21.29
N VAL A 409 24.98 -1.36 20.35
CA VAL A 409 24.62 -2.77 20.44
C VAL A 409 25.82 -3.59 19.95
N ASP A 410 26.24 -4.61 20.71
CA ASP A 410 27.30 -5.54 20.28
C ASP A 410 26.78 -6.42 19.12
N LEU A 411 27.41 -6.26 17.97
CA LEU A 411 26.99 -6.67 16.62
C LEU A 411 27.27 -8.15 16.28
N ARG A 412 27.56 -9.03 17.25
CA ARG A 412 28.19 -10.33 16.93
C ARG A 412 27.28 -11.55 16.80
N THR A 413 25.97 -11.47 17.02
CA THR A 413 25.12 -12.69 17.06
C THR A 413 23.77 -12.65 16.35
N LEU A 414 23.46 -11.67 15.49
CA LEU A 414 22.19 -11.65 14.72
C LEU A 414 22.41 -11.15 13.29
N PRO A 415 22.00 -11.89 12.23
CA PRO A 415 22.28 -11.46 10.86
C PRO A 415 21.51 -10.23 10.38
N TYR A 416 20.32 -9.90 10.92
CA TYR A 416 19.55 -8.73 10.46
C TYR A 416 18.59 -8.19 11.54
N LEU A 417 19.07 -7.26 12.37
CA LEU A 417 18.25 -6.24 13.03
C LEU A 417 19.18 -5.15 13.61
N HIS A 418 19.10 -3.91 13.12
CA HIS A 418 19.63 -2.77 13.87
C HIS A 418 18.79 -1.51 13.70
N LEU A 419 18.34 -0.98 14.83
CA LEU A 419 18.21 0.44 15.06
C LEU A 419 19.62 0.94 15.45
N ALA A 420 20.29 1.65 14.55
CA ALA A 420 21.50 2.40 14.86
C ALA A 420 21.38 3.77 14.19
N ILE A 421 21.40 4.82 15.00
CA ILE A 421 21.53 6.19 14.53
C ILE A 421 23.01 6.39 14.18
N GLU A 422 23.33 6.45 12.89
CA GLU A 422 24.59 7.01 12.41
C GLU A 422 24.41 8.52 12.20
N LEU A 423 25.18 9.30 12.95
CA LEU A 423 25.39 10.73 12.70
C LEU A 423 26.75 10.84 12.00
N HIS A 424 26.76 11.34 10.77
CA HIS A 424 27.94 12.00 10.22
C HIS A 424 28.01 13.44 10.72
#